data_AF-A0A0F8ZL78-F1
#
_entry.id   AF-A0A0F8ZL78-F1
#
_cell.length_a   1.000
_cell.length_b   1.000
_cell.length_c   1.000
_cell.angle_alpha   90.00
_cell.angle_beta   90.00
_cell.angle_gamma   90.00
#
_symmetry.space_group_name_H-M   'P 1'
#
loop_
_entity.id
_entity.type
_entity.pdbx_description
1 polymer ?
#
loop_
_entity_poly.entity_id
_entity_poly.type
_entity_poly.pdbx_seq_one_letter_code
_entity_poly.pdbx_strand_id
1 'polypeptide(L)' 'ATQFTLTSNVASGGSAIIVLIQGQTQEQTTHYSVSGKTLTFTTAPPNNTAIHAWYTRT' A
#
# COMPACT_ATOMS: atom_id res chain seq x y z
N ALA A 1 5.35 5.86 -10.85
CA ALA A 1 4.87 5.56 -9.49
C ALA A 1 3.46 6.11 -9.34
N THR A 2 2.55 5.32 -8.77
CA THR A 2 1.14 5.71 -8.57
C THR A 2 0.88 5.82 -7.08
N GLN A 3 0.26 6.91 -6.64
CA GLN A 3 0.03 7.17 -5.21
C GLN A 3 -1.44 7.07 -4.85
N PHE A 4 -1.67 6.51 -3.66
CA PHE A 4 -2.96 6.45 -3.00
C PHE A 4 -2.82 7.01 -1.58
N THR A 5 -3.87 7.68 -1.11
CA THR A 5 -3.93 8.22 0.25
C THR A 5 -4.75 7.31 1.13
N LEU A 6 -4.12 6.76 2.17
CA LEU A 6 -4.74 5.99 3.23
C LEU A 6 -5.46 6.94 4.21
N THR A 7 -6.41 6.40 4.96
CA THR A 7 -7.20 7.17 5.92
C THR A 7 -6.38 7.62 7.14
N SER A 8 -5.39 6.82 7.55
CA SER A 8 -4.54 7.09 8.73
C SER A 8 -3.07 6.78 8.45
N ASN A 9 -2.20 7.29 9.34
CA ASN A 9 -0.80 6.94 9.31
C ASN A 9 -0.62 5.47 9.64
N VAL A 10 0.27 4.81 8.91
CA VAL A 10 0.62 3.40 9.15
C VAL A 10 1.66 3.31 10.25
N ALA A 11 1.42 2.42 11.23
CA ALA A 11 2.32 2.16 12.34
C ALA A 11 3.66 1.55 11.90
N SER A 12 4.62 1.52 12.85
CA SER A 12 5.97 1.00 12.62
C SER A 12 6.65 1.63 11.39
N GLY A 13 6.51 2.94 11.23
CA GLY A 13 7.11 3.70 10.13
C GLY A 13 6.62 3.31 8.73
N GLY A 14 5.44 2.69 8.60
CA GLY A 14 4.91 2.23 7.31
C GLY A 14 4.98 0.73 7.08
N SER A 15 5.62 -0.03 7.97
CA SER A 15 5.82 -1.48 7.79
C SER A 15 4.70 -2.35 8.37
N ALA A 16 3.81 -1.79 9.19
CA ALA A 16 2.66 -2.52 9.75
C ALA A 16 1.46 -2.54 8.78
N ILE A 17 1.68 -3.01 7.54
CA ILE A 17 0.69 -3.03 6.45
C ILE A 17 0.83 -4.28 5.58
N ILE A 18 -0.29 -4.77 5.08
CA ILE A 18 -0.37 -5.80 4.04
C ILE A 18 -1.19 -5.23 2.88
N VAL A 19 -0.64 -5.31 1.66
CA VAL A 19 -1.27 -4.82 0.43
C VAL A 19 -1.50 -5.97 -0.55
N LEU A 20 -2.72 -6.05 -1.08
CA LEU A 20 -3.12 -7.05 -2.08
C LEU A 20 -3.67 -6.36 -3.33
N ILE A 21 -3.34 -6.92 -4.50
CA ILE A 21 -3.88 -6.54 -5.82
C ILE A 21 -4.54 -7.79 -6.41
N GLN A 22 -5.86 -7.77 -6.67
CA GLN A 22 -6.64 -8.97 -7.07
C GLN A 22 -6.38 -10.20 -6.17
N GLY A 23 -6.18 -10.00 -4.87
CA GLY A 23 -5.90 -11.08 -3.93
C GLY A 23 -4.43 -11.55 -3.89
N GLN A 24 -3.54 -11.01 -4.73
CA GLN A 24 -2.11 -11.31 -4.69
C GLN A 24 -1.40 -10.34 -3.74
N THR A 25 -0.68 -10.88 -2.76
CA THR A 25 0.14 -10.08 -1.84
C THR A 25 1.26 -9.39 -2.58
N GLN A 26 1.43 -8.10 -2.31
CA GLN A 26 2.51 -7.29 -2.85
C GLN A 26 3.67 -7.26 -1.86
N GLU A 27 4.90 -7.32 -2.36
CA GLU A 27 6.09 -7.20 -1.53
C GLU A 27 6.42 -5.71 -1.28
N GLN A 28 6.55 -5.34 -0.01
CA GLN A 28 6.95 -3.99 0.40
C GLN A 28 8.40 -3.73 -0.05
N THR A 29 8.71 -2.48 -0.39
CA THR A 29 9.96 -1.98 -1.01
C THR A 29 10.19 -2.39 -2.45
N THR A 30 9.73 -3.58 -2.88
CA THR A 30 9.79 -4.01 -4.29
C THR A 30 8.62 -3.46 -5.12
N HIS A 31 7.39 -3.66 -4.65
CA HIS A 31 6.17 -3.31 -5.38
C HIS A 31 5.51 -2.03 -4.87
N TYR A 32 5.69 -1.72 -3.59
CA TYR A 32 5.17 -0.50 -2.98
C TYR A 32 6.02 0.01 -1.82
N SER A 33 5.85 1.27 -1.46
CA SER A 33 6.36 1.88 -0.23
C SER A 33 5.29 2.70 0.47
N VAL A 34 5.45 2.91 1.78
CA VAL A 34 4.53 3.70 2.60
C VAL A 34 5.29 4.75 3.40
N SER A 35 4.76 5.97 3.43
CA SER A 35 5.22 7.04 4.32
C SER A 35 4.01 7.80 4.87
N GLY A 36 3.83 7.75 6.20
CA GLY A 36 2.64 8.29 6.85
C GLY A 36 1.35 7.66 6.30
N LYS A 37 0.57 8.45 5.56
CA LYS A 37 -0.68 8.02 4.89
C LYS A 37 -0.50 7.70 3.42
N THR A 38 0.68 7.91 2.84
CA THR A 38 0.88 7.79 1.40
C THR A 38 1.37 6.39 1.06
N LEU A 39 0.56 5.62 0.33
CA LEU A 39 0.93 4.36 -0.29
C LEU A 39 1.36 4.63 -1.74
N THR A 40 2.60 4.29 -2.07
CA THR A 40 3.18 4.51 -3.41
C THR A 40 3.50 3.18 -4.06
N PHE A 41 2.82 2.85 -5.16
CA PHE A 41 3.18 1.70 -6.00
C PHE A 41 4.29 2.06 -6.97
N THR A 42 5.26 1.16 -7.14
CA THR A 42 6.36 1.33 -8.10
C THR A 42 5.83 1.25 -9.54
N THR A 43 4.94 0.30 -9.81
CA THR A 43 4.19 0.12 -11.07
C THR A 43 2.71 0.39 -10.85
N ALA A 44 2.05 1.08 -11.79
CA ALA A 44 0.63 1.35 -11.70
C ALA A 44 -0.17 0.03 -11.71
N PRO A 45 -1.11 -0.17 -10.76
CA PRO A 45 -2.06 -1.28 -10.83
C PRO A 45 -2.86 -1.22 -12.15
N PRO A 46 -3.19 -2.35 -12.77
CA PRO A 46 -4.05 -2.37 -13.96
C PRO A 46 -5.41 -1.72 -13.70
N ASN A 47 -6.00 -1.12 -14.72
CA ASN A 47 -7.34 -0.53 -14.61
C ASN A 47 -8.36 -1.59 -14.15
N ASN A 48 -9.38 -1.12 -13.41
CA ASN A 48 -10.48 -1.94 -12.88
C ASN A 48 -10.03 -3.08 -11.93
N THR A 49 -8.85 -2.96 -11.33
CA THR A 49 -8.35 -3.89 -10.31
C THR A 49 -8.66 -3.39 -8.90
N ALA A 50 -9.05 -4.29 -8.02
CA ALA A 50 -9.24 -4.01 -6.61
C ALA A 50 -7.90 -4.03 -5.85
N ILE A 51 -7.68 -3.01 -5.03
CA ILE A 51 -6.56 -2.88 -4.10
C ILE A 51 -7.11 -2.99 -2.68
N HIS A 52 -6.59 -3.92 -1.91
CA HIS A 52 -6.90 -4.03 -0.49
C HIS A 52 -5.65 -3.74 0.34
N ALA A 53 -5.82 -2.92 1.38
CA ALA A 53 -4.75 -2.56 2.31
C ALA A 53 -5.25 -2.69 3.74
N TRP A 54 -4.63 -3.58 4.51
CA TRP A 54 -4.89 -3.74 5.95
C TRP A 54 -3.67 -3.26 6.72
N TYR A 55 -3.88 -2.38 7.69
CA TYR A 55 -2.77 -1.79 8.44
C TYR A 55 -3.15 -1.42 9.86
N THR A 56 -2.15 -1.43 10.73
CA THR A 56 -2.26 -0.89 12.08
C THR A 56 -2.01 0.61 12.04
N ARG A 57 -2.83 1.39 12.74
CA ARG A 57 -2.76 2.85 12.78
C ARG A 57 -1.83 3.28 13.91
N THR A 58 -1.14 4.42 13.75
CA THR A 58 -0.52 5.14 14.88
C THR A 58 -1.54 6.00 15.60
#